data_AF-A0A3N9PQV1-F1
#
_entry.id   AF-A0A3N9PQV1-F1
#
_cell.length_a   1.000
_cell.length_b   1.000
_cell.length_c   1.000
_cell.angle_alpha   90.00
_cell.angle_beta   90.00
_cell.angle_gamma   90.00
#
_symmetry.space_group_name_H-M   'P 1'
#
loop_
_entity.id
_entity.type
_entity.pdbx_description
1 polymer ?
#
loop_
_entity_poly.entity_id
_entity_poly.type
_entity_poly.pdbx_seq_one_letter_code
_entity_poly.pdbx_strand_id
1 'polypeptide(L)'
;MLKIKKLIGVSLVAVFSLSLLTASGCSRHPNEDQIRMMEEARSACLASEQKLNEVQNQRADLESKLQAKKAELEKAMKEKANVEQGLANWNSEN
;
A
#
# COMPACT_ATOMS: atom_id res chain seq x y z
N MET A 1 -52.71 -29.71 -30.90
CA MET A 1 -51.84 -29.82 -29.71
C MET A 1 -50.50 -29.07 -29.83
N LEU A 2 -49.83 -29.02 -30.98
CA LEU A 2 -48.55 -28.29 -31.12
C LEU A 2 -48.64 -26.77 -30.87
N LYS A 3 -49.73 -26.12 -31.29
CA LYS A 3 -49.91 -24.65 -31.12
C LYS A 3 -50.04 -24.24 -29.66
N ILE A 4 -50.72 -25.05 -28.84
CA ILE A 4 -50.89 -24.83 -27.40
C ILE A 4 -49.56 -25.05 -26.67
N LYS A 5 -48.80 -26.10 -27.03
CA LYS A 5 -47.45 -26.33 -26.48
C LYS A 5 -46.47 -25.19 -26.83
N LYS A 6 -46.57 -24.61 -28.03
CA LYS A 6 -45.79 -23.42 -28.43
C LYS A 6 -46.18 -22.17 -27.63
N LEU A 7 -47.48 -21.93 -27.41
CA LEU A 7 -47.95 -20.80 -26.61
C LEU A 7 -47.52 -20.90 -25.14
N ILE A 8 -47.58 -22.11 -24.55
CA ILE A 8 -47.09 -22.36 -23.19
C ILE A 8 -45.57 -22.14 -23.11
N GLY A 9 -44.81 -22.63 -24.09
CA GLY A 9 -43.37 -22.40 -24.16
C GLY A 9 -42.99 -20.93 -24.27
N VAL A 10 -43.68 -20.16 -25.11
CA VAL A 10 -43.45 -18.71 -25.26
C VAL A 10 -43.82 -17.96 -23.98
N SER A 11 -44.93 -18.32 -23.32
CA SER A 11 -45.33 -17.73 -22.04
C SER A 11 -44.31 -17.99 -20.94
N LEU A 12 -43.76 -19.20 -20.86
CA LEU A 12 -42.77 -19.55 -19.84
C LEU A 12 -41.46 -18.78 -20.03
N VAL A 13 -40.99 -18.66 -21.28
CA VAL A 13 -39.80 -17.87 -21.62
C VAL A 13 -40.02 -16.39 -21.31
N ALA A 14 -41.19 -15.83 -21.63
CA ALA A 14 -41.50 -14.43 -21.34
C ALA A 14 -41.49 -14.12 -19.83
N VAL A 15 -42.06 -15.01 -19.01
CA VAL A 15 -42.06 -14.86 -17.55
C VAL A 15 -40.65 -14.96 -16.98
N PHE A 16 -39.84 -15.90 -17.49
CA PHE A 16 -38.45 -16.06 -17.06
C PHE A 16 -37.56 -14.87 -17.45
N SER A 17 -37.73 -14.34 -18.67
CA SER A 17 -37.03 -13.14 -19.13
C SER A 17 -37.42 -11.89 -18.33
N LEU A 18 -38.70 -11.74 -17.97
CA LEU A 18 -39.15 -10.62 -17.14
C LEU A 18 -38.58 -10.72 -15.71
N SER A 19 -38.54 -11.93 -15.16
CA SER A 19 -37.94 -12.20 -13.84
C SER A 19 -36.45 -11.88 -13.82
N LEU A 20 -35.72 -12.22 -14.89
CA LEU A 20 -34.30 -11.87 -15.06
C LEU A 20 -34.10 -10.35 -15.18
N LEU A 21 -35.01 -9.62 -15.83
CA LEU A 21 -34.92 -8.16 -15.97
C LEU A 21 -35.17 -7.44 -14.64
N THR A 22 -36.03 -7.98 -13.76
CA THR A 22 -36.24 -7.44 -12.41
C THR A 22 -35.20 -7.91 -11.40
N ALA A 23 -34.59 -9.07 -11.59
CA ALA A 23 -33.55 -9.62 -10.72
C ALA A 23 -32.15 -9.10 -11.04
N SER A 24 -31.91 -8.64 -12.27
CA SER A 24 -30.69 -7.91 -12.64
C SER A 24 -30.77 -6.47 -12.12
N GLY A 25 -30.59 -6.33 -10.81
CA GLY A 25 -30.55 -5.05 -10.07
C GLY A 25 -29.37 -4.13 -10.41
N CYS A 26 -28.89 -4.12 -11.67
CA CYS A 26 -27.90 -3.16 -12.16
C CYS A 26 -28.47 -1.73 -12.33
N SER A 27 -29.77 -1.52 -12.14
CA SER A 27 -30.41 -0.18 -12.17
C SER A 27 -30.58 0.45 -10.79
N ARG A 28 -30.27 -0.27 -9.70
CA ARG A 28 -30.35 0.27 -8.34
C ARG A 28 -29.12 1.14 -8.10
N HIS A 29 -29.30 2.45 -8.29
CA HIS A 29 -28.30 3.46 -7.94
C HIS A 29 -27.76 3.17 -6.53
N PRO A 30 -26.44 3.18 -6.31
CA PRO A 30 -25.90 2.99 -4.98
C PRO A 30 -26.51 4.05 -4.05
N ASN A 31 -27.03 3.60 -2.91
CA ASN A 31 -27.59 4.49 -1.90
C ASN A 31 -26.50 5.48 -1.44
N GLU A 32 -26.83 6.74 -1.18
CA GLU A 32 -25.82 7.75 -0.81
C GLU A 32 -24.99 7.33 0.41
N ASP A 33 -25.59 6.62 1.36
CA ASP A 33 -24.86 6.04 2.50
C ASP A 33 -23.78 5.02 2.09
N GLN A 34 -24.02 4.24 1.02
CA GLN A 34 -23.03 3.28 0.52
C GLN A 34 -21.88 3.99 -0.19
N ILE A 35 -22.17 5.07 -0.92
CA ILE A 35 -21.16 5.91 -1.55
C ILE A 35 -20.30 6.57 -0.47
N ARG A 36 -20.93 7.17 0.55
CA ARG A 36 -20.23 7.80 1.67
C ARG A 36 -19.33 6.81 2.41
N MET A 37 -19.83 5.60 2.73
CA MET A 37 -19.01 4.57 3.37
C MET A 37 -17.82 4.14 2.49
N MET A 38 -18.00 4.04 1.17
CA MET A 38 -16.89 3.75 0.25
C MET A 38 -15.87 4.89 0.21
N GLU A 39 -16.31 6.14 0.20
CA GLU A 39 -15.43 7.31 0.21
C GLU A 39 -14.65 7.42 1.53
N GLU A 40 -15.31 7.22 2.67
CA GLU A 40 -14.66 7.18 3.97
C GLU A 40 -13.61 6.06 4.04
N ALA A 41 -13.96 4.84 3.61
CA ALA A 41 -13.02 3.72 3.56
C ALA A 41 -11.83 4.02 2.61
N ARG A 42 -12.09 4.63 1.46
CA ARG A 42 -11.06 5.06 0.52
C ARG A 42 -10.13 6.10 1.15
N SER A 43 -10.69 7.09 1.84
CA SER A 43 -9.90 8.14 2.50
C SER A 43 -9.01 7.56 3.61
N ALA A 44 -9.52 6.61 4.40
CA ALA A 44 -8.77 5.94 5.45
C ALA A 44 -7.63 5.06 4.86
N CYS A 45 -7.89 4.40 3.74
CA CYS A 45 -6.88 3.64 3.02
C CYS A 45 -5.76 4.56 2.51
N LEU A 46 -6.12 5.65 1.81
CA LEU A 46 -5.15 6.62 1.30
C LEU A 46 -4.31 7.26 2.41
N ALA A 47 -4.92 7.60 3.55
CA ALA A 47 -4.19 8.12 4.71
C ALA A 47 -3.22 7.08 5.28
N SER A 48 -3.58 5.80 5.26
CA SER A 48 -2.72 4.71 5.70
C SER A 48 -1.55 4.47 4.75
N GLU A 49 -1.79 4.52 3.44
CA GLU A 49 -0.75 4.44 2.40
C GLU A 49 0.24 5.61 2.51
N GLN A 50 -0.26 6.83 2.73
CA GLN A 50 0.59 8.00 2.95
C GLN A 50 1.48 7.85 4.18
N LYS A 51 0.91 7.41 5.32
CA LYS A 51 1.69 7.16 6.54
C LYS A 51 2.73 6.06 6.34
N LEU A 52 2.38 5.00 5.61
CA LEU A 52 3.33 3.93 5.31
C LEU A 52 4.51 4.45 4.49
N ASN A 53 4.24 5.23 3.46
CA ASN A 53 5.27 5.85 2.62
C ASN A 53 6.15 6.81 3.43
N GLU A 54 5.54 7.66 4.27
CA GLU A 54 6.27 8.56 5.17
C GLU A 54 7.22 7.79 6.10
N VAL A 55 6.73 6.75 6.77
CA VAL A 55 7.54 5.92 7.68
C VAL A 55 8.66 5.20 6.91
N GLN A 56 8.40 4.69 5.71
CA GLN A 56 9.43 4.07 4.88
C GLN A 56 10.55 5.06 4.51
N ASN A 57 10.19 6.29 4.12
CA ASN A 57 11.17 7.32 3.80
C ASN A 57 11.98 7.73 5.03
N GLN A 58 11.32 7.90 6.19
CA GLN A 58 12.00 8.19 7.45
C GLN A 58 12.97 7.07 7.85
N ARG A 59 12.58 5.80 7.66
CA ARG A 59 13.48 4.67 7.92
C ARG A 59 14.70 4.67 6.99
N ALA A 60 14.50 4.91 5.69
CA ALA A 60 15.60 4.98 4.74
C ALA A 60 16.57 6.13 5.04
N ASP A 61 16.06 7.31 5.41
CA ASP A 61 16.88 8.46 5.80
C ASP A 61 17.66 8.19 7.11
N LEU A 62 17.00 7.62 8.12
CA LEU A 62 17.66 7.24 9.36
C LEU A 62 18.74 6.16 9.15
N GLU A 63 18.47 5.17 8.31
CA GLU A 63 19.43 4.13 7.98
C GLU A 63 20.65 4.70 7.25
N SER A 64 20.43 5.60 6.29
CA SER A 64 21.51 6.32 5.61
C SER A 64 22.36 7.13 6.59
N LYS A 65 21.72 7.90 7.49
CA LYS A 65 22.42 8.66 8.54
C LYS A 65 23.21 7.75 9.47
N LEU A 66 22.66 6.60 9.83
CA LEU A 66 23.33 5.62 10.69
C LEU A 66 24.57 5.06 10.02
N GLN A 67 24.48 4.67 8.74
CA GLN A 67 25.62 4.19 7.96
C GLN A 67 26.71 5.28 7.83
N ALA A 68 26.32 6.52 7.51
CA ALA A 68 27.25 7.64 7.45
C ALA A 68 27.97 7.87 8.79
N LYS A 69 27.24 7.86 9.91
CA LYS A 69 27.81 8.04 11.25
C LYS A 69 28.73 6.89 11.65
N LYS A 70 28.42 5.65 11.27
CA LYS A 70 29.33 4.51 11.46
C LYS A 70 30.63 4.68 10.68
N ALA A 71 30.55 5.09 9.42
CA ALA A 71 31.73 5.34 8.60
C ALA A 71 32.60 6.48 9.17
N GLU A 72 31.97 7.58 9.63
CA GLU A 72 32.67 8.67 10.32
C GLU A 72 33.38 8.17 11.59
N LEU A 73 32.71 7.35 12.39
CA LEU A 73 33.26 6.80 13.62
C LEU A 73 34.45 5.87 13.35
N GLU A 74 34.36 4.98 12.35
CA GLU A 74 35.49 4.14 11.95
C GLU A 74 36.68 4.97 11.47
N LYS A 75 36.44 6.03 10.70
CA LYS A 75 37.48 6.94 10.24
C LYS A 75 38.15 7.64 11.42
N ALA A 76 37.36 8.18 12.35
CA ALA A 76 37.88 8.85 13.54
C ALA A 76 38.68 7.90 14.44
N MET A 77 38.25 6.65 14.59
CA MET A 77 39.01 5.63 15.33
C MET A 77 40.35 5.32 14.66
N LYS A 78 40.39 5.18 13.33
CA LYS A 78 41.64 4.99 12.58
C LYS A 78 42.57 6.18 12.70
N GLU A 79 42.05 7.40 12.57
CA GLU A 79 42.84 8.62 12.74
C GLU A 79 43.41 8.71 14.15
N LYS A 80 42.60 8.42 15.18
CA LYS A 80 43.06 8.37 16.57
C LYS A 80 44.20 7.36 16.75
N ALA A 81 44.04 6.13 16.25
CA ALA A 81 45.06 5.09 16.35
C ALA A 81 46.37 5.50 15.65
N ASN A 82 46.27 6.12 14.46
CA ASN A 82 47.44 6.61 13.73
C ASN A 82 48.16 7.73 14.49
N VAL A 83 47.42 8.65 15.10
CA VAL A 83 47.99 9.73 15.92
C VAL A 83 48.66 9.18 17.17
N GLU A 84 48.03 8.24 17.88
CA GLU A 84 48.60 7.58 19.06
C GLU A 84 49.91 6.84 18.69
N GLN A 85 49.92 6.14 17.56
CA GLN A 85 51.14 5.48 17.07
C GLN A 85 52.23 6.50 16.71
N GLY A 86 51.88 7.59 16.03
CA GLY A 86 52.83 8.66 15.69
C GLY A 86 53.44 9.31 16.94
N LEU A 87 52.62 9.55 17.97
CA LEU A 87 53.07 10.06 19.27
C LEU A 87 53.99 9.08 19.99
N ALA A 88 53.67 7.80 19.98
CA ALA A 88 54.51 6.76 20.58
C ALA A 88 55.88 6.67 19.90
N ASN A 89 55.91 6.71 18.57
CA ASN A 89 57.16 6.70 17.80
C ASN A 89 58.00 7.96 18.08
N TRP A 90 57.39 9.14 18.08
CA TRP A 90 58.08 10.40 18.37
C TRP A 90 58.70 10.43 19.77
N ASN A 91 57.96 9.96 20.79
CA ASN A 91 58.48 9.83 22.15
C ASN A 91 59.60 8.79 22.31
N SER A 92 59.77 7.88 21.34
CA SER A 92 60.83 6.86 21.38
C SER A 92 62.11 7.30 20.66
N GLU A 93 62.01 8.24 19.73
CA GLU A 93 63.13 8.76 18.94
C GLU A 93 63.79 10.01 19.56
N ASN A 94 63.15 10.62 20.57
CA ASN A 94 63.53 11.90 21.17
C ASN A 94 63.64 11.82 22.69
#